data_AF-K1VYY6-F1
#
_entry.id   AF-K1VYY6-F1
#
_cell.length_a   1.000
_cell.length_b   1.000
_cell.length_c   1.000
_cell.angle_alpha   90.00
_cell.angle_beta   90.00
_cell.angle_gamma   90.00
#
_symmetry.space_group_name_H-M   'P 1'
#
loop_
_entity.id
_entity.type
_entity.pdbx_description
1 polymer ?
#
loop_
_entity_poly.entity_id
_entity_poly.type
_entity_poly.pdbx_seq_one_letter_code
_entity_poly.pdbx_strand_id
1 'polypeptide(L)'
;MVPFPRLHFFTAGYAPLVATSNRAYTASNVSDLTSALFQRRSLLAAIDPAMGKYLTVSVAYRGKLSMRDIESSIYDFQNKNSDHFVPWIPNGALTTLCTVPPVGQTASATLVANTTAISEVFKRSHVQFRQLFKRKAYTHWYTGEGMDEMEFTEAESNLADLCEEYDQYESAQLDEEYEDEVEEVTEEFAEEYADPAVALASRARPHPPQCGTDNGSASRIPPALTPDHRSPHPSGPQSPSPTSGTPPAISYPLPLLSVF
;
A
#
# COMPACT_ATOMS: atom_id res chain seq x y z
N MET A 1 -9.09 1.34 5.93
CA MET A 1 -9.66 0.44 4.90
C MET A 1 -11.17 0.58 4.76
N VAL A 2 -11.97 0.40 5.83
CA VAL A 2 -13.43 0.63 5.79
C VAL A 2 -13.77 1.82 6.68
N PRO A 3 -13.97 3.05 6.14
CA PRO A 3 -14.44 4.19 6.93
C PRO A 3 -15.95 4.10 7.21
N PHE A 4 -16.74 3.57 6.26
CA PHE A 4 -18.19 3.46 6.37
C PHE A 4 -18.67 2.02 6.14
N PRO A 5 -19.64 1.49 6.92
CA PRO A 5 -20.03 0.08 6.86
C PRO A 5 -20.51 -0.40 5.48
N ARG A 6 -21.21 0.43 4.70
CA ARG A 6 -21.69 0.07 3.36
C ARG A 6 -20.58 0.10 2.30
N LEU A 7 -19.56 0.95 2.48
CA LEU A 7 -18.49 1.17 1.49
C LEU A 7 -17.28 0.27 1.77
N HIS A 8 -17.51 -1.04 1.73
CA HIS A 8 -16.49 -2.07 2.00
C HIS A 8 -16.02 -2.84 0.74
N PHE A 9 -16.41 -2.38 -0.46
CA PHE A 9 -15.99 -2.98 -1.73
C PHE A 9 -14.62 -2.45 -2.17
N PHE A 10 -13.62 -3.33 -2.19
CA PHE A 10 -12.25 -2.96 -2.57
C PHE A 10 -11.95 -3.28 -4.03
N THR A 11 -11.17 -2.39 -4.66
CA THR A 11 -10.42 -2.72 -5.87
C THR A 11 -9.05 -3.24 -5.48
N ALA A 12 -8.71 -4.43 -5.97
CA ALA A 12 -7.35 -4.93 -5.90
C ALA A 12 -6.54 -4.48 -7.14
N GLY A 13 -5.24 -4.29 -6.97
CA GLY A 13 -4.30 -4.03 -8.08
C GLY A 13 -2.98 -4.76 -7.86
N TYR A 14 -2.20 -4.95 -8.92
CA TYR A 14 -0.96 -5.71 -8.84
C TYR A 14 0.11 -5.20 -9.80
N ALA A 15 1.35 -5.10 -9.31
CA ALA A 15 2.51 -4.77 -10.12
C ALA A 15 3.70 -5.71 -9.78
N PRO A 16 4.52 -6.13 -10.76
CA PRO A 16 4.42 -5.81 -12.18
C PRO A 16 3.61 -6.86 -12.95
N LEU A 17 2.67 -6.43 -13.81
CA LEU A 17 1.97 -7.32 -14.76
C LEU A 17 2.82 -7.51 -16.02
N VAL A 18 3.52 -8.65 -16.11
CA VAL A 18 4.44 -8.95 -17.21
C VAL A 18 4.21 -10.36 -17.74
N ALA A 19 4.15 -10.49 -19.07
CA ALA A 19 4.08 -11.77 -19.77
C ALA A 19 5.28 -12.66 -19.41
N THR A 20 5.06 -13.98 -19.33
CA THR A 20 6.07 -14.95 -18.87
C THR A 20 7.41 -14.86 -19.63
N SER A 21 7.37 -14.56 -20.93
CA SER A 21 8.56 -14.36 -21.78
C SER A 21 9.44 -13.18 -21.36
N ASN A 22 8.84 -12.12 -20.79
CA ASN A 22 9.52 -10.84 -20.56
C ASN A 22 9.98 -10.66 -19.11
N ARG A 23 9.62 -11.58 -18.20
CA ARG A 23 9.94 -11.50 -16.76
C ARG A 23 11.43 -11.30 -16.47
N ALA A 24 12.31 -11.93 -17.26
CA ALA A 24 13.76 -11.84 -17.06
C ALA A 24 14.34 -10.44 -17.35
N TYR A 25 13.60 -9.59 -18.07
CA TYR A 25 14.03 -8.25 -18.48
C TYR A 25 13.38 -7.13 -17.66
N THR A 26 12.54 -7.45 -16.67
CA THR A 26 11.86 -6.47 -15.82
C THR A 26 12.68 -6.20 -14.55
N ALA A 27 13.39 -5.08 -14.52
CA ALA A 27 13.84 -4.50 -13.28
C ALA A 27 12.62 -4.00 -12.48
N SER A 28 12.59 -4.25 -11.17
CA SER A 28 11.48 -3.87 -10.28
C SER A 28 12.02 -2.96 -9.18
N ASN A 29 12.22 -1.69 -9.51
CA ASN A 29 12.53 -0.66 -8.51
C ASN A 29 11.23 -0.20 -7.83
N VAL A 30 11.34 0.50 -6.69
CA VAL A 30 10.17 0.90 -5.90
C VAL A 30 9.29 1.90 -6.67
N SER A 31 9.88 2.94 -7.26
CA SER A 31 9.14 4.02 -7.93
C SER A 31 8.31 3.53 -9.12
N ASP A 32 8.87 2.65 -9.95
CA ASP A 32 8.19 2.03 -11.08
C ASP A 32 7.09 1.07 -10.62
N LEU A 33 7.31 0.32 -9.52
CA LEU A 33 6.27 -0.52 -8.92
C LEU A 33 5.11 0.35 -8.43
N THR A 34 5.35 1.40 -7.66
CA THR A 34 4.32 2.34 -7.20
C THR A 34 3.57 2.96 -8.37
N SER A 35 4.30 3.51 -9.34
CA SER A 35 3.73 4.18 -10.51
C SER A 35 2.93 3.23 -11.39
N ALA A 36 3.37 1.97 -11.54
CA ALA A 36 2.61 0.96 -12.27
C ALA A 36 1.38 0.49 -11.49
N LEU A 37 1.43 0.46 -10.16
CA LEU A 37 0.38 -0.10 -9.31
C LEU A 37 -0.94 0.71 -9.39
N PHE A 38 -0.85 2.04 -9.41
CA PHE A 38 -2.01 2.94 -9.53
C PHE A 38 -2.47 3.17 -10.97
N GLN A 39 -1.81 2.58 -11.98
CA GLN A 39 -2.30 2.65 -13.35
C GLN A 39 -3.51 1.74 -13.55
N ARG A 40 -4.51 2.24 -14.29
CA ARG A 40 -5.74 1.52 -14.67
C ARG A 40 -5.52 0.07 -15.15
N ARG A 41 -4.47 -0.16 -15.94
CA ARG A 41 -4.11 -1.50 -16.48
C ARG A 41 -3.67 -2.52 -15.42
N SER A 42 -3.35 -2.07 -14.22
CA SER A 42 -2.85 -2.87 -13.10
C SER A 42 -3.95 -3.17 -12.07
N LEU A 43 -5.11 -2.52 -12.19
CA LEU A 43 -6.28 -2.79 -11.39
C LEU A 43 -6.98 -4.06 -11.89
N LEU A 44 -7.46 -4.87 -10.96
CA LEU A 44 -8.20 -6.10 -11.24
C LEU A 44 -9.71 -5.87 -11.37
N ALA A 45 -10.18 -4.65 -11.08
CA ALA A 45 -11.53 -4.20 -11.41
C ALA A 45 -11.50 -3.34 -12.69
N ALA A 46 -12.49 -3.53 -13.57
CA ALA A 46 -12.64 -2.72 -14.77
C ALA A 46 -13.33 -1.39 -14.44
N ILE A 47 -12.52 -0.44 -13.95
CA ILE A 47 -12.87 0.93 -13.53
C ILE A 47 -11.86 1.97 -14.07
N ASP A 48 -12.16 3.27 -13.98
CA ASP A 48 -11.14 4.34 -14.01
C ASP A 48 -10.75 4.81 -12.60
N PRO A 49 -9.48 4.72 -12.15
CA PRO A 49 -9.07 5.39 -10.92
C PRO A 49 -9.13 6.92 -11.01
N ALA A 50 -9.16 7.49 -12.22
CA ALA A 50 -9.25 8.94 -12.42
C ALA A 50 -10.68 9.50 -12.36
N MET A 51 -11.71 8.65 -12.45
CA MET A 51 -13.13 9.03 -12.35
C MET A 51 -13.67 8.91 -10.92
N GLY A 52 -12.81 9.06 -9.92
CA GLY A 52 -13.21 9.03 -8.52
C GLY A 52 -12.04 9.37 -7.60
N LYS A 53 -12.27 9.15 -6.30
CA LYS A 53 -11.28 9.38 -5.24
C LYS A 53 -10.96 8.12 -4.47
N TYR A 54 -9.76 8.05 -3.91
CA TYR A 54 -9.35 7.04 -2.95
C TYR A 54 -9.78 7.47 -1.54
N LEU A 55 -10.63 6.65 -0.91
CA LEU A 55 -10.98 6.80 0.51
C LEU A 55 -9.82 6.30 1.37
N THR A 56 -9.39 5.06 1.15
CA THR A 56 -8.20 4.49 1.81
C THR A 56 -7.48 3.52 0.89
N VAL A 57 -6.17 3.41 1.08
CA VAL A 57 -5.28 2.58 0.29
C VAL A 57 -4.42 1.73 1.21
N SER A 58 -4.16 0.48 0.83
CA SER A 58 -3.14 -0.35 1.43
C SER A 58 -2.26 -0.94 0.33
N VAL A 59 -0.94 -0.79 0.46
CA VAL A 59 0.04 -1.35 -0.47
C VAL A 59 0.95 -2.35 0.25
N ALA A 60 0.92 -3.59 -0.22
CA ALA A 60 1.79 -4.66 0.23
C ALA A 60 2.93 -4.90 -0.77
N TYR A 61 4.11 -4.37 -0.45
CA TYR A 61 5.34 -4.63 -1.17
C TYR A 61 5.94 -5.98 -0.77
N ARG A 62 6.56 -6.65 -1.73
CA ARG A 62 7.26 -7.91 -1.53
C ARG A 62 8.62 -7.90 -2.22
N GLY A 63 9.64 -8.44 -1.57
CA GLY A 63 11.00 -8.55 -2.10
C GLY A 63 12.03 -7.78 -1.28
N LYS A 64 13.26 -7.72 -1.78
CA LYS A 64 14.38 -7.01 -1.13
C LYS A 64 14.35 -5.52 -1.49
N LEU A 65 13.43 -4.79 -0.86
CA LEU A 65 13.22 -3.35 -1.06
C LEU A 65 13.55 -2.55 0.21
N SER A 66 13.82 -1.26 0.05
CA SER A 66 14.02 -0.31 1.16
C SER A 66 12.67 0.26 1.60
N MET A 67 12.36 0.20 2.90
CA MET A 67 11.12 0.77 3.44
C MET A 67 11.07 2.30 3.27
N ARG A 68 12.21 2.98 3.46
CA ARG A 68 12.35 4.43 3.24
C ARG A 68 11.96 4.82 1.81
N ASP A 69 12.36 4.02 0.83
CA ASP A 69 12.10 4.29 -0.59
C ASP A 69 10.62 4.05 -0.91
N ILE A 70 9.98 3.10 -0.23
CA ILE A 70 8.53 2.81 -0.31
C ILE A 70 7.72 3.98 0.25
N GLU A 71 8.04 4.42 1.45
CA GLU A 71 7.36 5.55 2.11
C GLU A 71 7.51 6.83 1.28
N SER A 72 8.73 7.15 0.85
CA SER A 72 9.00 8.29 -0.03
C SER A 72 8.24 8.19 -1.36
N SER A 73 8.20 7.02 -1.99
CA SER A 73 7.53 6.84 -3.28
C SER A 73 6.00 6.93 -3.19
N ILE A 74 5.41 6.52 -2.07
CA ILE A 74 3.97 6.62 -1.83
C ILE A 74 3.59 8.06 -1.48
N TYR A 75 4.38 8.72 -0.62
CA TYR A 75 4.20 10.14 -0.29
C TYR A 75 4.31 11.03 -1.55
N ASP A 76 5.33 10.82 -2.37
CA ASP A 76 5.49 11.48 -3.67
C ASP A 76 4.31 11.22 -4.63
N PHE A 77 3.69 10.04 -4.57
CA PHE A 77 2.53 9.72 -5.39
C PHE A 77 1.28 10.44 -4.89
N GLN A 78 1.03 10.46 -3.57
CA GLN A 78 -0.10 11.17 -2.97
C GLN A 78 -0.02 12.67 -3.25
N ASN A 79 1.14 13.30 -3.03
CA ASN A 79 1.33 14.74 -3.29
C ASN A 79 1.14 15.13 -4.76
N LYS A 80 1.45 14.24 -5.72
CA LYS A 80 1.26 14.49 -7.16
C LYS A 80 -0.18 14.27 -7.63
N ASN A 81 -1.00 13.60 -6.82
CA ASN A 81 -2.35 13.18 -7.16
C ASN A 81 -3.34 13.54 -6.03
N SER A 82 -3.08 14.62 -5.29
CA SER A 82 -3.84 15.03 -4.10
C SER A 82 -5.34 15.04 -4.33
N ASP A 83 -5.76 15.51 -5.49
CA ASP A 83 -7.15 15.69 -5.90
C ASP A 83 -7.90 14.35 -6.06
N HIS A 84 -7.16 13.26 -6.29
CA HIS A 84 -7.66 11.88 -6.34
C HIS A 84 -7.65 11.20 -4.96
N PHE A 85 -7.18 11.86 -3.90
CA PHE A 85 -7.34 11.41 -2.53
C PHE A 85 -8.40 12.26 -1.82
N VAL A 86 -9.07 11.65 -0.85
CA VAL A 86 -10.01 12.35 0.01
C VAL A 86 -9.24 13.17 1.06
N PRO A 87 -9.51 14.48 1.22
CA PRO A 87 -8.77 15.33 2.16
C PRO A 87 -9.09 15.01 3.63
N TRP A 88 -10.35 14.69 3.93
CA TRP A 88 -10.83 14.41 5.30
C TRP A 88 -10.38 13.04 5.87
N ILE A 89 -9.60 12.24 5.12
CA ILE A 89 -8.88 11.06 5.66
C ILE A 89 -7.38 11.35 5.62
N PRO A 90 -6.80 12.02 6.64
CA PRO A 90 -5.37 12.23 6.71
C PRO A 90 -4.62 10.89 6.72
N ASN A 91 -3.51 10.81 5.99
CA ASN A 91 -2.66 9.63 5.91
C ASN A 91 -3.39 8.32 5.53
N GLY A 92 -4.44 8.39 4.69
CA GLY A 92 -5.26 7.25 4.28
C GLY A 92 -4.54 6.11 3.52
N ALA A 93 -3.23 6.15 3.35
CA ALA A 93 -2.41 5.14 2.69
C ALA A 93 -1.54 4.36 3.69
N LEU A 94 -1.81 3.06 3.83
CA LEU A 94 -1.00 2.12 4.60
C LEU A 94 0.02 1.43 3.69
N THR A 95 1.24 1.20 4.17
CA THR A 95 2.27 0.44 3.46
C THR A 95 2.78 -0.71 4.31
N THR A 96 3.08 -1.84 3.67
CA THR A 96 3.68 -3.01 4.33
C THR A 96 4.75 -3.62 3.43
N LEU A 97 5.76 -4.24 4.03
CA LEU A 97 6.88 -4.86 3.32
C LEU A 97 7.12 -6.29 3.80
N CYS A 98 7.02 -7.25 2.88
CA CYS A 98 7.44 -8.64 3.09
C CYS A 98 8.77 -8.91 2.36
N THR A 99 9.79 -9.36 3.06
CA THR A 99 11.12 -9.61 2.46
C THR A 99 11.14 -10.77 1.45
N VAL A 100 10.12 -11.63 1.45
CA VAL A 100 10.00 -12.81 0.58
C VAL A 100 9.17 -12.47 -0.67
N PRO A 101 9.76 -12.39 -1.87
CA PRO A 101 9.03 -12.13 -3.12
C PRO A 101 8.16 -13.34 -3.53
N PRO A 102 7.16 -13.14 -4.42
CA PRO A 102 6.41 -14.24 -5.01
C PRO A 102 7.27 -15.05 -6.00
N VAL A 103 6.84 -16.28 -6.30
CA VAL A 103 7.61 -17.22 -7.13
C VAL A 103 7.78 -16.69 -8.56
N GLY A 104 9.03 -16.63 -9.03
CA GLY A 104 9.37 -16.20 -10.38
C GLY A 104 9.35 -14.68 -10.60
N GLN A 105 9.50 -13.89 -9.54
CA GLN A 105 9.74 -12.44 -9.57
C GLN A 105 10.78 -12.05 -8.50
N THR A 106 11.43 -10.90 -8.67
CA THR A 106 12.41 -10.35 -7.71
C THR A 106 11.76 -9.44 -6.66
N ALA A 107 10.74 -8.69 -7.07
CA ALA A 107 9.88 -7.89 -6.21
C ALA A 107 8.48 -7.75 -6.82
N SER A 108 7.49 -7.41 -6.00
CA SER A 108 6.11 -7.11 -6.42
C SER A 108 5.45 -6.11 -5.47
N ALA A 109 4.37 -5.48 -5.91
CA ALA A 109 3.48 -4.70 -5.06
C ALA A 109 2.02 -5.12 -5.31
N THR A 110 1.24 -5.26 -4.25
CA THR A 110 -0.21 -5.51 -4.31
C THR A 110 -0.94 -4.33 -3.68
N LEU A 111 -1.93 -3.80 -4.40
CA LEU A 111 -2.84 -2.74 -3.96
C LEU A 111 -4.13 -3.36 -3.44
N VAL A 112 -4.62 -2.83 -2.33
CA VAL A 112 -6.04 -2.93 -1.94
C VAL A 112 -6.51 -1.51 -1.71
N ALA A 113 -7.38 -1.01 -2.58
CA ALA A 113 -7.89 0.35 -2.55
C ALA A 113 -9.40 0.35 -2.31
N ASN A 114 -9.85 1.19 -1.38
CA ASN A 114 -11.24 1.60 -1.27
C ASN A 114 -11.39 2.93 -2.02
N THR A 115 -12.16 2.94 -3.10
CA THR A 115 -12.27 4.07 -4.03
C THR A 115 -13.71 4.22 -4.53
N THR A 116 -14.18 5.46 -4.69
CA THR A 116 -15.54 5.77 -5.17
C THR A 116 -15.78 5.28 -6.60
N ALA A 117 -14.72 5.18 -7.41
CA ALA A 117 -14.75 4.65 -8.77
C ALA A 117 -15.27 3.21 -8.89
N ILE A 118 -15.36 2.44 -7.79
CA ILE A 118 -16.03 1.13 -7.79
C ILE A 118 -17.51 1.22 -8.17
N SER A 119 -18.14 2.40 -7.98
CA SER A 119 -19.52 2.67 -8.40
C SER A 119 -19.74 2.42 -9.90
N GLU A 120 -18.71 2.58 -10.75
CA GLU A 120 -18.78 2.28 -12.19
C GLU A 120 -19.16 0.80 -12.46
N VAL A 121 -18.65 -0.14 -11.66
CA VAL A 121 -18.95 -1.57 -11.80
C VAL A 121 -20.40 -1.86 -11.43
N PHE A 122 -20.89 -1.24 -10.36
CA PHE A 122 -22.28 -1.37 -9.90
C PHE A 122 -23.25 -0.73 -10.90
N LYS A 123 -23.00 0.50 -11.34
CA LYS A 123 -23.77 1.20 -12.39
C LYS A 123 -23.85 0.39 -13.69
N ARG A 124 -22.73 -0.19 -14.14
CA ARG A 124 -22.70 -1.08 -15.33
C ARG A 124 -23.53 -2.34 -15.14
N SER A 125 -23.51 -2.94 -13.96
CA SER A 125 -24.29 -4.15 -13.64
C SER A 125 -25.79 -3.84 -13.52
N HIS A 126 -26.14 -2.71 -12.91
CA HIS A 126 -27.49 -2.18 -12.76
C HIS A 126 -28.17 -1.93 -14.12
N VAL A 127 -27.46 -1.34 -15.07
CA VAL A 127 -27.97 -1.14 -16.45
C VAL A 127 -28.28 -2.47 -17.14
N GLN A 128 -27.40 -3.48 -17.01
CA GLN A 128 -27.64 -4.81 -17.58
C GLN A 128 -28.84 -5.51 -16.93
N PHE A 129 -28.92 -5.45 -15.60
CA PHE A 129 -30.05 -5.97 -14.82
C PHE A 129 -31.37 -5.34 -15.27
N ARG A 130 -31.48 -4.00 -15.30
CA ARG A 130 -32.70 -3.29 -15.74
C ARG A 130 -33.13 -3.65 -17.16
N GLN A 131 -32.20 -3.91 -18.08
CA GLN A 131 -32.54 -4.32 -19.45
C GLN A 131 -33.20 -5.71 -19.52
N LEU A 132 -32.80 -6.64 -18.65
CA LEU A 132 -33.39 -7.98 -18.54
C LEU A 132 -34.70 -7.94 -17.74
N PHE A 133 -34.68 -7.31 -16.57
CA PHE A 133 -35.82 -7.27 -15.64
C PHE A 133 -37.03 -6.53 -16.23
N LYS A 134 -36.82 -5.42 -16.96
CA LYS A 134 -37.89 -4.71 -17.68
C LYS A 134 -38.64 -5.58 -18.70
N ARG A 135 -38.03 -6.66 -19.18
CA ARG A 135 -38.65 -7.62 -20.12
C ARG A 135 -39.15 -8.89 -19.42
N LYS A 136 -39.03 -8.98 -18.09
CA LYS A 136 -39.21 -10.21 -17.29
C LYS A 136 -38.44 -11.41 -17.86
N ALA A 137 -37.25 -11.16 -18.40
CA ALA A 137 -36.41 -12.22 -18.97
C ALA A 137 -35.84 -13.08 -17.83
N TYR A 138 -36.00 -14.40 -17.94
CA TYR A 138 -35.51 -15.41 -16.98
C TYR A 138 -36.04 -15.32 -15.54
N THR A 139 -36.97 -14.42 -15.20
CA THR A 139 -37.49 -14.26 -13.82
C THR A 139 -38.18 -15.52 -13.27
N HIS A 140 -38.82 -16.31 -14.15
CA HIS A 140 -39.53 -17.54 -13.77
C HIS A 140 -38.64 -18.61 -13.11
N TRP A 141 -37.32 -18.60 -13.34
CA TRP A 141 -36.38 -19.51 -12.67
C TRP A 141 -36.21 -19.18 -11.18
N TYR A 142 -36.47 -17.94 -10.78
CA TYR A 142 -36.36 -17.48 -9.40
C TYR A 142 -37.73 -17.54 -8.71
N THR A 143 -38.78 -17.08 -9.38
CA THR A 143 -40.14 -17.13 -8.83
C THR A 143 -40.70 -18.55 -8.73
N GLY A 144 -40.20 -19.49 -9.55
CA GLY A 144 -40.50 -20.93 -9.43
C GLY A 144 -39.92 -21.58 -8.17
N GLU A 145 -38.81 -21.04 -7.63
CA GLU A 145 -38.18 -21.48 -6.38
C GLU A 145 -38.73 -20.74 -5.14
N GLY A 146 -39.70 -19.85 -5.32
CA GLY A 146 -40.40 -19.14 -4.23
C GLY A 146 -39.97 -17.69 -3.97
N MET A 147 -39.08 -17.12 -4.79
CA MET A 147 -38.70 -15.69 -4.72
C MET A 147 -39.84 -14.78 -5.22
N ASP A 148 -40.10 -13.64 -4.58
CA ASP A 148 -41.08 -12.67 -5.10
C ASP A 148 -40.47 -11.70 -6.13
N GLU A 149 -41.28 -11.18 -7.06
CA GLU A 149 -40.86 -10.11 -7.98
C GLU A 149 -40.53 -8.80 -7.25
N MET A 150 -41.06 -8.59 -6.03
CA MET A 150 -40.72 -7.42 -5.21
C MET A 150 -39.29 -7.48 -4.68
N GLU A 151 -38.75 -8.66 -4.33
CA GLU A 151 -37.36 -8.81 -3.86
C GLU A 151 -36.32 -8.35 -4.89
N PHE A 152 -36.62 -8.53 -6.19
CA PHE A 152 -35.80 -7.97 -7.26
C PHE A 152 -35.76 -6.44 -7.27
N THR A 153 -36.89 -5.82 -6.93
CA THR A 153 -37.03 -4.35 -6.90
C THR A 153 -36.35 -3.77 -5.66
N GLU A 154 -36.44 -4.47 -4.53
CA GLU A 154 -35.70 -4.14 -3.30
C GLU A 154 -34.19 -4.22 -3.54
N ALA A 155 -33.69 -5.36 -4.05
CA ALA A 155 -32.28 -5.53 -4.38
C ALA A 155 -31.76 -4.50 -5.40
N GLU A 156 -32.61 -4.08 -6.33
CA GLU A 156 -32.32 -2.99 -7.27
C GLU A 156 -32.18 -1.63 -6.56
N SER A 157 -33.11 -1.29 -5.65
CA SER A 157 -33.06 -0.06 -4.87
C SER A 157 -31.80 0.00 -4.00
N ASN A 158 -31.52 -1.07 -3.25
CA ASN A 158 -30.33 -1.15 -2.39
C ASN A 158 -29.01 -0.97 -3.17
N LEU A 159 -28.96 -1.40 -4.44
CA LEU A 159 -27.82 -1.19 -5.34
C LEU A 159 -27.73 0.26 -5.86
N ALA A 160 -28.86 0.89 -6.16
CA ALA A 160 -28.92 2.30 -6.53
C ALA A 160 -28.47 3.19 -5.36
N ASP A 161 -29.03 2.99 -4.16
CA ASP A 161 -28.67 3.70 -2.94
C ASP A 161 -27.15 3.61 -2.65
N LEU A 162 -26.55 2.42 -2.86
CA LEU A 162 -25.10 2.23 -2.69
C LEU A 162 -24.27 3.04 -3.71
N CYS A 163 -24.77 3.19 -4.94
CA CYS A 163 -24.11 4.03 -5.95
C CYS A 163 -24.21 5.51 -5.57
N GLU A 164 -25.35 5.95 -5.05
CA GLU A 164 -25.57 7.32 -4.59
C GLU A 164 -24.69 7.67 -3.37
N GLU A 165 -24.53 6.75 -2.41
CA GLU A 165 -23.57 6.91 -1.31
C GLU A 165 -22.13 7.09 -1.81
N TYR A 166 -21.67 6.28 -2.78
CA TYR A 166 -20.33 6.44 -3.36
C TYR A 166 -20.15 7.80 -4.05
N ASP A 167 -21.16 8.28 -4.78
CA ASP A 167 -21.13 9.59 -5.46
C ASP A 167 -21.15 10.75 -4.45
N GLN A 168 -21.86 10.60 -3.32
CA GLN A 168 -21.86 11.58 -2.23
C GLN A 168 -20.44 11.78 -1.66
N TYR A 169 -19.74 10.71 -1.28
CA TYR A 169 -18.38 10.85 -0.72
C TYR A 169 -17.31 11.24 -1.75
N GLU A 170 -17.57 11.08 -3.05
CA GLU A 170 -16.70 11.62 -4.10
C GLU A 170 -16.80 13.14 -4.18
N SER A 171 -18.02 13.68 -4.11
CA SER A 171 -18.32 15.11 -4.16
C SER A 171 -18.08 15.83 -2.83
N ALA A 172 -18.06 15.12 -1.70
CA ALA A 172 -17.70 15.64 -0.40
C ALA A 172 -16.30 16.30 -0.41
N GLN A 173 -16.29 17.63 -0.45
CA GLN A 173 -15.19 18.43 0.03
C GLN A 173 -15.37 18.62 1.56
N LEU A 174 -14.32 19.03 2.26
CA LEU A 174 -14.49 19.54 3.62
C LEU A 174 -15.31 20.82 3.50
N ASP A 175 -16.47 20.88 4.16
CA ASP A 175 -17.03 22.16 4.58
C ASP A 175 -16.03 22.74 5.61
N GLU A 176 -15.69 24.03 5.51
CA GLU A 176 -14.59 24.67 6.27
C GLU A 176 -14.70 24.43 7.80
N GLU A 177 -15.92 24.28 8.30
CA GLU A 177 -16.28 23.98 9.70
C GLU A 177 -15.68 22.65 10.24
N TYR A 178 -15.40 21.67 9.37
CA TYR A 178 -14.75 20.40 9.77
C TYR A 178 -13.22 20.45 9.78
N GLU A 179 -12.59 21.43 9.13
CA GLU A 179 -11.13 21.62 9.24
C GLU A 179 -10.80 22.13 10.65
N ASP A 180 -11.56 23.11 11.15
CA ASP A 180 -11.45 23.65 12.50
C ASP A 180 -11.67 22.57 13.59
N GLU A 181 -12.72 21.74 13.49
CA GLU A 181 -12.97 20.65 14.46
C GLU A 181 -11.85 19.58 14.46
N VAL A 182 -11.25 19.27 13.31
CA VAL A 182 -10.17 18.30 13.23
C VAL A 182 -8.86 18.88 13.75
N GLU A 183 -8.56 20.16 13.48
CA GLU A 183 -7.40 20.83 14.09
C GLU A 183 -7.54 20.88 15.62
N GLU A 184 -8.68 21.33 16.18
CA GLU A 184 -8.92 21.35 17.63
C GLU A 184 -8.73 19.97 18.28
N VAL A 185 -9.30 18.91 17.70
CA VAL A 185 -9.13 17.54 18.24
C VAL A 185 -7.67 17.06 18.14
N THR A 186 -6.92 17.45 17.11
CA THR A 186 -5.49 17.09 17.02
C THR A 186 -4.60 17.88 17.98
N GLU A 187 -4.93 19.15 18.27
CA GLU A 187 -4.23 19.94 19.30
C GLU A 187 -4.54 19.41 20.70
N GLU A 188 -5.81 19.11 21.02
CA GLU A 188 -6.21 18.55 22.32
C GLU A 188 -5.52 17.19 22.59
N PHE A 189 -5.43 16.32 21.57
CA PHE A 189 -4.70 15.05 21.68
C PHE A 189 -3.16 15.24 21.75
N ALA A 190 -2.62 16.31 21.18
CA ALA A 190 -1.20 16.65 21.30
C ALA A 190 -0.87 17.17 22.71
N GLU A 191 -1.78 17.92 23.35
CA GLU A 191 -1.63 18.38 24.73
C GLU A 191 -1.81 17.25 25.75
N GLU A 192 -2.77 16.32 25.57
CA GLU A 192 -3.00 15.21 26.50
C GLU A 192 -1.77 14.28 26.64
N TYR A 193 -1.00 14.11 25.56
CA TYR A 193 0.20 13.27 25.51
C TYR A 193 1.54 14.05 25.59
N ALA A 194 1.50 15.36 25.85
CA ALA A 194 2.68 16.19 26.02
C ALA A 194 3.40 15.92 27.36
N ASP A 195 4.35 14.98 27.37
CA ASP A 195 5.15 14.66 28.57
C ASP A 195 5.89 15.90 29.12
N PRO A 196 5.52 16.40 30.33
CA PRO A 196 6.12 17.61 30.89
C PRO A 196 7.61 17.46 31.21
N ALA A 197 8.14 16.23 31.30
CA ALA A 197 9.57 16.00 31.46
C ALA A 197 10.39 16.42 30.23
N VAL A 198 9.84 16.27 29.03
CA VAL A 198 10.52 16.62 27.77
C VAL A 198 10.58 18.15 27.58
N ALA A 199 9.50 18.85 27.95
CA ALA A 199 9.43 20.31 27.91
C ALA A 199 10.40 20.99 28.91
N LEU A 200 10.71 20.34 30.04
CA LEU A 200 11.72 20.87 30.98
C LEU A 200 13.16 20.65 30.48
N ALA A 201 13.42 19.52 29.81
CA ALA A 201 14.75 19.16 29.32
C ALA A 201 15.24 20.06 28.15
N SER A 202 14.33 20.59 27.33
CA SER A 202 14.67 21.55 26.27
C SER A 202 15.11 22.91 26.82
N ARG A 203 14.59 23.30 28.00
CA ARG A 203 14.84 24.59 28.67
C ARG A 203 16.11 24.60 29.55
N ALA A 204 16.71 23.44 29.78
CA ALA A 204 17.82 23.24 30.73
C ALA A 204 19.19 22.94 30.08
N ARG A 205 19.43 23.34 28.82
CA ARG A 205 20.79 23.32 28.26
C ARG A 205 21.56 24.57 28.70
N PRO A 206 22.64 24.46 29.48
CA PRO A 206 23.52 25.60 29.74
C PRO A 206 24.23 26.01 28.44
N HIS A 207 24.35 27.33 28.21
CA HIS A 207 25.15 27.86 27.11
C HIS A 207 26.61 27.40 27.22
N PRO A 208 27.29 27.07 26.10
CA PRO A 208 28.75 26.91 26.13
C PRO A 208 29.40 28.24 26.53
N PRO A 209 30.48 28.21 27.33
CA PRO A 209 31.14 29.44 27.78
C PRO A 209 31.75 30.18 26.58
N GLN A 210 31.52 31.49 26.53
CA GLN A 210 32.17 32.35 25.54
C GLN A 210 33.67 32.43 25.86
N CYS A 211 34.50 31.92 24.95
CA CYS A 211 35.95 32.08 25.06
C CYS A 211 36.31 33.53 24.71
N GLY A 212 36.73 34.30 25.72
CA GLY A 212 37.15 35.70 25.55
C GLY A 212 38.40 35.82 24.69
N THR A 213 38.44 36.87 23.85
CA THR A 213 39.61 37.24 23.08
C THR A 213 40.62 37.97 23.96
N ASP A 214 41.75 37.34 24.27
CA ASP A 214 42.94 38.03 24.79
C ASP A 214 44.13 37.84 23.86
N ASN A 215 44.74 38.96 23.46
CA ASN A 215 45.93 38.98 22.62
C ASN A 215 47.19 38.85 23.48
N GLY A 216 47.98 37.77 23.31
CA GLY A 216 49.21 37.61 24.11
C GLY A 216 50.17 36.50 23.67
N SER A 217 51.18 36.88 22.88
CA SER A 217 52.52 36.24 22.78
C SER A 217 52.67 34.72 22.60
N ALA A 218 53.04 34.34 21.37
CA ALA A 218 54.21 33.50 21.03
C ALA A 218 54.46 32.12 21.71
N SER A 219 54.36 31.05 20.90
CA SER A 219 55.50 30.20 20.43
C SER A 219 55.31 28.66 20.49
N ARG A 220 55.96 27.99 19.51
CA ARG A 220 56.35 26.56 19.41
C ARG A 220 55.28 25.48 19.14
N ILE A 221 55.21 25.12 17.86
CA ILE A 221 55.01 23.74 17.34
C ILE A 221 56.23 22.88 17.74
N PRO A 222 56.09 21.61 18.20
CA PRO A 222 56.30 20.42 17.33
C PRO A 222 55.46 19.18 17.78
N PRO A 223 55.67 17.95 17.25
CA PRO A 223 55.00 17.49 16.03
C PRO A 223 54.21 16.16 16.21
N ALA A 224 53.60 15.68 15.12
CA ALA A 224 52.83 14.45 15.07
C ALA A 224 53.66 13.17 15.33
N LEU A 225 53.00 12.15 15.90
CA LEU A 225 53.49 10.76 15.95
C LEU A 225 52.59 9.86 15.09
N THR A 226 53.23 8.94 14.37
CA THR A 226 52.66 8.05 13.35
C THR A 226 52.04 6.79 13.94
N PRO A 227 51.11 6.11 13.22
CA PRO A 227 50.55 4.83 13.65
C PRO A 227 51.57 3.70 13.43
N ASP A 228 51.70 2.80 14.40
CA ASP A 228 52.71 1.73 14.34
C ASP A 228 52.16 0.45 13.69
N HIS A 229 52.96 -0.16 12.83
CA HIS A 229 52.61 -1.30 11.97
C HIS A 229 52.80 -2.62 12.74
N ARG A 230 51.83 -3.56 12.70
CA ARG A 230 52.15 -4.99 12.86
C ARG A 230 51.19 -5.98 12.21
N SER A 231 51.70 -6.56 11.14
CA SER A 231 51.42 -7.89 10.56
C SER A 231 52.80 -8.44 10.11
N PRO A 232 53.00 -9.68 9.61
CA PRO A 232 52.02 -10.71 9.23
C PRO A 232 52.43 -12.20 9.53
N HIS A 233 51.61 -13.15 9.04
CA HIS A 233 52.00 -14.49 8.49
C HIS A 233 52.38 -15.68 9.43
N PRO A 234 52.37 -16.96 8.94
CA PRO A 234 51.75 -17.54 7.71
C PRO A 234 51.07 -18.95 7.84
N SER A 235 50.31 -19.31 6.79
CA SER A 235 50.17 -20.65 6.13
C SER A 235 49.94 -21.97 6.89
N GLY A 236 48.94 -22.76 6.44
CA GLY A 236 48.96 -24.24 6.49
C GLY A 236 47.68 -24.91 5.94
N PRO A 237 47.72 -25.95 5.05
CA PRO A 237 46.53 -26.38 4.28
C PRO A 237 46.07 -27.85 4.50
N GLN A 238 45.12 -28.32 3.65
CA GLN A 238 44.58 -29.70 3.45
C GLN A 238 43.39 -30.11 4.34
N SER A 239 42.42 -30.98 3.94
CA SER A 239 41.89 -31.44 2.64
C SER A 239 40.60 -32.27 2.89
N PRO A 240 39.75 -32.63 1.89
CA PRO A 240 38.39 -33.18 2.12
C PRO A 240 38.27 -34.73 2.00
N SER A 241 37.04 -35.26 2.20
CA SER A 241 36.44 -36.57 1.77
C SER A 241 35.90 -37.47 2.93
N PRO A 242 35.10 -38.54 2.70
CA PRO A 242 34.20 -38.86 1.56
C PRO A 242 32.77 -39.35 1.95
N THR A 243 31.89 -39.44 0.92
CA THR A 243 30.71 -40.33 0.67
C THR A 243 30.20 -41.29 1.77
N SER A 244 28.89 -41.57 1.93
CA SER A 244 28.07 -42.35 0.96
C SER A 244 26.60 -42.54 1.42
N GLY A 245 25.63 -42.72 0.51
CA GLY A 245 24.25 -43.13 0.87
C GLY A 245 23.16 -42.78 -0.16
N THR A 246 23.13 -43.48 -1.30
CA THR A 246 22.12 -43.33 -2.38
C THR A 246 20.81 -44.13 -2.12
N PRO A 247 19.68 -43.84 -2.82
CA PRO A 247 18.34 -44.37 -2.55
C PRO A 247 18.01 -45.66 -3.35
N PRO A 248 16.83 -46.30 -3.18
CA PRO A 248 15.64 -46.03 -4.03
C PRO A 248 14.32 -45.99 -3.19
N ALA A 249 13.06 -46.04 -3.66
CA ALA A 249 12.42 -46.15 -5.00
C ALA A 249 11.09 -45.32 -5.01
N ILE A 250 10.71 -44.61 -6.07
CA ILE A 250 9.81 -45.01 -7.18
C ILE A 250 8.46 -45.63 -6.77
N SER A 251 7.37 -44.87 -6.97
CA SER A 251 6.10 -45.35 -7.58
C SER A 251 5.37 -44.18 -8.26
N TYR A 252 4.78 -44.41 -9.42
CA TYR A 252 4.22 -43.40 -10.34
C TYR A 252 2.67 -43.27 -10.24
N PRO A 253 2.03 -42.23 -10.83
CA PRO A 253 0.65 -41.83 -10.55
C PRO A 253 -0.39 -42.39 -11.51
N LEU A 254 -1.68 -42.26 -11.16
CA LEU A 254 -2.85 -42.47 -12.04
C LEU A 254 -4.03 -41.55 -11.62
N PRO A 255 -5.06 -41.32 -12.47
CA PRO A 255 -5.34 -39.94 -12.90
C PRO A 255 -6.79 -39.45 -12.69
N LEU A 256 -7.01 -38.20 -13.15
CA LEU A 256 -8.25 -37.65 -13.74
C LEU A 256 -9.53 -38.49 -13.64
N LEU A 257 -10.55 -37.91 -12.99
CA LEU A 257 -11.94 -38.10 -13.41
C LEU A 257 -12.61 -36.74 -13.58
N SER A 258 -12.83 -36.35 -14.83
CA SER A 258 -13.95 -35.48 -15.20
C SER A 258 -15.21 -36.34 -15.33
N VAL A 259 -16.38 -35.84 -14.94
CA VAL A 259 -17.70 -36.11 -15.57
C VAL A 259 -18.80 -35.36 -14.79
N PHE A 260 -19.67 -34.69 -15.57
CA PHE A 260 -20.80 -33.81 -15.19
C PHE A 260 -20.44 -32.49 -14.47
#